data_AF-A0A8R7JW00-F1
#
_entry.id   AF-A0A8R7JW00-F1
#
_cell.length_a   1.000
_cell.length_b   1.000
_cell.length_c   1.000
_cell.angle_alpha   90.00
_cell.angle_beta   90.00
_cell.angle_gamma   90.00
#
_symmetry.space_group_name_H-M   'P 1'
#
loop_
_entity.id
_entity.type
_entity.pdbx_description
1 polymer ?
#
loop_
_entity_poly.entity_id
_entity_poly.type
_entity_poly.pdbx_seq_one_letter_code
_entity_poly.pdbx_strand_id
1 'polypeptide(L)'
;HFLNVLTAILSLTGEFIKLPDPSIEPPDDYKWKWFGNALGALDGCHVDVSVVAADEGRYRNRKQDITTNMLGVVDWNMKFLYVLPGWEGSASDSKALRYAMRNDRQDAFVIPHGKYYLVDAGYTNGPGFLAPFRSTRY
;
A
#
# COMPACT_ATOMS: atom_id res chain seq x y z
N HIS A 1 -4.52 25.69 -14.32
CA HIS A 1 -4.51 25.73 -12.84
C HIS A 1 -4.33 24.34 -12.23
N PHE A 2 -5.20 23.36 -12.52
CA PHE A 2 -5.12 22.01 -11.94
C PHE A 2 -3.76 21.33 -12.17
N LEU A 3 -3.28 21.28 -13.41
CA LEU A 3 -2.01 20.62 -13.74
C LEU A 3 -0.82 21.22 -12.98
N ASN A 4 -0.77 22.55 -12.84
CA ASN A 4 0.32 23.22 -12.11
C ASN A 4 0.31 22.83 -10.62
N VAL A 5 -0.88 22.76 -10.01
CA VAL A 5 -1.02 22.33 -8.60
C VAL A 5 -0.64 20.86 -8.46
N LEU A 6 -1.09 20.00 -9.38
CA LEU A 6 -0.75 18.58 -9.39
C LEU A 6 0.76 18.39 -9.52
N THR A 7 1.42 19.07 -10.46
CA THR A 7 2.88 19.02 -10.61
C THR A 7 3.60 19.49 -9.35
N ALA A 8 3.13 20.56 -8.70
CA ALA A 8 3.71 21.02 -7.44
C ALA A 8 3.57 19.97 -6.34
N ILE A 9 2.39 19.37 -6.16
CA ILE A 9 2.17 18.30 -5.17
C ILE A 9 3.06 17.09 -5.49
N LEU A 10 3.12 16.67 -6.76
CA LEU A 10 3.98 15.55 -7.18
C LEU A 10 5.46 15.83 -6.91
N SER A 11 5.92 17.07 -7.07
CA SER A 11 7.31 17.44 -6.76
C SER A 11 7.66 17.32 -5.27
N LEU A 12 6.67 17.43 -4.38
CA LEU A 12 6.84 17.28 -2.93
C LEU A 12 6.78 15.82 -2.47
N THR A 13 6.32 14.89 -3.29
CA THR A 13 6.16 13.47 -2.89
C THR A 13 7.44 12.86 -2.34
N GLY A 14 8.58 13.13 -2.99
CA GLY A 14 9.89 12.65 -2.54
C GLY A 14 10.38 13.28 -1.24
N GLU A 15 9.70 14.31 -0.71
CA GLU A 15 9.99 14.90 0.59
C GLU A 15 9.15 14.26 1.71
N PHE A 16 7.86 14.01 1.44
CA PHE A 16 6.88 13.56 2.44
C PHE A 16 6.62 12.05 2.47
N ILE A 17 6.71 11.36 1.31
CA ILE A 17 6.44 9.92 1.20
C ILE A 17 7.78 9.21 1.17
N LYS A 18 8.21 8.74 2.34
CA LYS A 18 9.47 8.03 2.53
C LYS A 18 9.26 6.85 3.46
N LEU A 19 10.03 5.79 3.23
CA LEU A 19 10.08 4.67 4.16
C LEU A 19 10.62 5.14 5.52
N PRO A 20 10.06 4.62 6.62
CA PRO A 20 10.43 5.06 7.96
C PRO A 20 11.84 4.57 8.30
N ASP A 21 12.46 5.23 9.27
CA ASP A 21 13.63 4.66 9.95
C ASP A 21 13.24 3.31 10.58
N PRO A 22 13.97 2.22 10.32
CA PRO A 22 13.72 0.92 10.94
C PRO A 22 13.71 0.96 12.46
N SER A 23 14.36 1.93 13.11
CA SER A 23 14.39 2.07 14.57
C SER A 23 13.11 2.67 15.15
N ILE A 24 12.12 3.04 14.31
CA ILE A 24 10.84 3.53 14.79
C ILE A 24 10.12 2.38 15.50
N GLU A 25 9.72 2.68 16.73
CA GLU A 25 8.91 1.81 17.56
C GLU A 25 7.43 2.22 17.46
N PRO A 26 6.51 1.25 17.58
CA PRO A 26 5.09 1.56 17.64
C PRO A 26 4.80 2.56 18.78
N PRO A 27 3.78 3.42 18.63
CA PRO A 27 3.32 4.27 19.72
C PRO A 27 3.01 3.45 20.98
N ASP A 28 3.29 4.02 22.14
CA ASP A 28 2.91 3.45 23.44
C ASP A 28 1.38 3.56 23.64
N ASP A 29 0.67 2.74 22.88
CA ASP A 29 -0.78 2.61 22.86
C ASP A 29 -1.14 1.14 23.10
N TYR A 30 -2.09 0.91 23.99
CA TYR A 30 -2.61 -0.42 24.29
C TYR A 30 -3.05 -1.18 23.03
N LYS A 31 -3.53 -0.48 22.00
CA LYS A 31 -3.93 -1.05 20.72
C LYS A 31 -2.76 -1.68 19.96
N TRP A 32 -1.56 -1.11 20.06
CA TRP A 32 -0.41 -1.46 19.23
C TRP A 32 0.65 -2.28 19.97
N LYS A 33 0.59 -2.36 21.30
CA LYS A 33 1.56 -3.10 22.14
C LYS A 33 1.77 -4.57 21.77
N TRP A 34 0.79 -5.19 21.09
CA TRP A 34 0.85 -6.59 20.65
C TRP A 34 1.57 -6.77 19.30
N PHE A 35 1.78 -5.68 18.56
CA PHE A 35 2.39 -5.64 17.24
C PHE A 35 3.81 -5.09 17.32
N GLY A 36 4.61 -5.61 18.26
CA GLY A 36 6.03 -5.28 18.35
C GLY A 36 6.71 -5.51 17.00
N ASN A 37 7.60 -4.60 16.60
CA ASN A 37 8.29 -4.58 15.30
C ASN A 37 7.43 -4.32 14.05
N ALA A 38 6.13 -4.06 14.18
CA ALA A 38 5.36 -3.55 13.05
C ALA A 38 5.77 -2.10 12.73
N LEU A 39 5.83 -1.75 11.45
CA LEU A 39 6.12 -0.40 10.98
C LEU A 39 4.87 0.40 10.60
N GLY A 40 3.76 -0.31 10.42
CA GLY A 40 2.51 0.26 9.96
C GLY A 40 1.64 -0.77 9.25
N ALA A 41 0.81 -0.32 8.33
CA ALA A 41 -0.09 -1.17 7.56
C ALA A 41 0.00 -0.90 6.06
N LEU A 42 -0.33 -1.90 5.24
CA LEU A 42 -0.51 -1.73 3.81
C LEU A 42 -1.82 -2.35 3.34
N ASP A 43 -2.41 -1.74 2.33
CA ASP A 43 -3.61 -2.25 1.69
C ASP A 43 -3.72 -1.80 0.23
N GLY A 44 -4.51 -2.55 -0.55
CA GLY A 44 -4.95 -2.15 -1.88
C GLY A 44 -6.16 -1.22 -1.77
N CYS A 45 -6.18 -0.16 -2.57
CA CYS A 45 -7.27 0.81 -2.59
C CYS A 45 -7.74 1.03 -4.02
N HIS A 46 -9.02 0.77 -4.27
CA HIS A 46 -9.65 1.03 -5.56
C HIS A 46 -10.16 2.47 -5.64
N VAL A 47 -9.74 3.18 -6.68
CA VAL A 47 -10.19 4.53 -7.02
C VAL A 47 -10.93 4.48 -8.34
N ASP A 48 -12.14 5.05 -8.39
CA ASP A 48 -12.95 5.10 -9.60
C ASP A 48 -12.24 5.87 -10.72
N VAL A 49 -12.28 5.33 -11.93
CA VAL A 49 -11.67 5.95 -13.11
C VAL A 49 -12.56 5.82 -14.33
N SER A 50 -12.43 6.76 -15.26
CA SER A 50 -13.01 6.66 -16.60
C SER A 50 -11.92 6.24 -17.58
N VAL A 51 -12.17 5.15 -18.31
CA VAL A 51 -11.28 4.65 -19.37
C VAL A 51 -12.06 4.48 -20.66
N VAL A 52 -11.37 4.30 -21.78
CA VAL A 52 -12.02 3.98 -23.05
C VAL A 52 -12.68 2.60 -22.98
N ALA A 53 -13.77 2.39 -23.72
CA ALA A 53 -14.55 1.15 -23.68
C ALA A 53 -13.71 -0.12 -23.95
N ALA A 54 -12.66 0.00 -24.80
CA ALA A 54 -11.73 -1.10 -25.07
C ALA A 54 -10.93 -1.56 -23.84
N ASP A 55 -10.77 -0.70 -22.84
CA ASP A 55 -9.95 -0.94 -21.66
C ASP A 55 -10.77 -1.28 -20.41
N GLU A 56 -12.09 -1.03 -20.44
CA GLU A 56 -12.97 -1.29 -19.29
C GLU A 56 -12.83 -2.70 -18.71
N GLY A 57 -12.64 -3.70 -19.57
CA GLY A 57 -12.45 -5.08 -19.12
C GLY A 57 -11.25 -5.26 -18.19
N ARG A 58 -10.18 -4.50 -18.39
CA ARG A 58 -8.97 -4.52 -17.56
C ARG A 58 -9.16 -3.74 -16.26
N TYR A 59 -9.87 -2.63 -16.31
CA TYR A 59 -10.11 -1.79 -15.12
C TYR A 59 -11.30 -2.25 -14.28
N ARG A 60 -12.02 -3.29 -14.70
CA ARG A 60 -13.16 -3.82 -13.96
C ARG A 60 -12.71 -4.62 -12.74
N ASN A 61 -13.14 -4.17 -11.56
CA ASN A 61 -12.89 -4.86 -10.30
C ASN A 61 -13.89 -6.02 -10.06
N ARG A 62 -13.72 -6.73 -8.94
CA ARG A 62 -14.61 -7.83 -8.53
C ARG A 62 -16.07 -7.40 -8.35
N LYS A 63 -16.32 -6.14 -8.00
CA LYS A 63 -17.65 -5.55 -7.80
C LYS A 63 -18.29 -5.02 -9.10
N GLN A 64 -17.62 -5.19 -10.24
CA GLN A 64 -17.99 -4.68 -11.57
C GLN A 64 -17.80 -3.17 -11.76
N ASP A 65 -17.16 -2.48 -10.81
CA ASP A 65 -16.82 -1.06 -10.95
C ASP A 65 -15.53 -0.88 -11.78
N ILE A 66 -15.43 0.23 -12.51
CA ILE A 66 -14.26 0.60 -13.29
C ILE A 66 -13.31 1.42 -12.42
N THR A 67 -12.19 0.82 -12.02
CA THR A 67 -11.29 1.38 -11.00
C THR A 67 -9.83 1.18 -11.37
N THR A 68 -8.96 2.05 -10.86
CA THR A 68 -7.53 1.76 -10.74
C THR A 68 -7.23 1.32 -9.30
N ASN A 69 -6.40 0.30 -9.14
CA ASN A 69 -5.91 -0.11 -7.84
C ASN A 69 -4.62 0.66 -7.50
N MET A 70 -4.52 1.08 -6.24
CA MET A 70 -3.37 1.74 -5.65
C MET A 70 -2.96 0.98 -4.39
N LEU A 71 -1.71 0.55 -4.32
CA LEU A 71 -1.13 0.04 -3.08
C LEU A 71 -0.68 1.22 -2.23
N GLY A 72 -1.23 1.34 -1.02
CA GLY A 72 -0.83 2.33 -0.02
C GLY A 72 -0.21 1.67 1.19
N VAL A 73 0.87 2.27 1.71
CA VAL A 73 1.51 1.89 2.98
C VAL A 73 1.48 3.09 3.90
N VAL A 74 1.04 2.89 5.13
CA VAL A 74 0.87 3.96 6.13
C VAL A 74 1.58 3.64 7.44
N ASP A 75 2.03 4.67 8.13
CA ASP A 75 2.55 4.57 9.49
C ASP A 75 1.41 4.54 10.54
N TRP A 76 1.80 4.51 11.82
CA TRP A 76 0.88 4.55 12.95
C TRP A 76 0.05 5.85 13.06
N ASN A 77 0.48 6.92 12.40
CA ASN A 77 -0.20 8.21 12.35
C ASN A 77 -1.03 8.38 11.06
N MET A 78 -1.25 7.29 10.30
CA MET A 78 -1.97 7.28 9.03
C MET A 78 -1.31 8.14 7.93
N LYS A 79 0.00 8.39 8.03
CA LYS A 79 0.79 9.07 7.00
C LYS A 79 1.30 8.05 5.99
N PHE A 80 1.19 8.38 4.71
CA PHE A 80 1.70 7.52 3.64
C PHE A 80 3.24 7.45 3.69
N LEU A 81 3.76 6.24 3.80
CA LEU A 81 5.17 5.89 3.72
C LEU A 81 5.57 5.47 2.31
N TYR A 82 4.62 4.88 1.58
CA TYR A 82 4.80 4.41 0.22
C TYR A 82 3.45 4.37 -0.50
N VAL A 83 3.44 4.76 -1.78
CA VAL A 83 2.25 4.72 -2.63
C VAL A 83 2.65 4.23 -4.01
N LEU A 84 1.98 3.18 -4.49
CA LEU A 84 2.13 2.67 -5.85
C LEU A 84 0.77 2.73 -6.57
N PRO A 85 0.53 3.80 -7.35
CA PRO A 85 -0.70 3.95 -8.11
C PRO A 85 -0.65 3.22 -9.46
N GLY A 86 -1.80 3.15 -10.13
CA GLY A 86 -1.87 2.88 -11.56
C GLY A 86 -2.02 1.41 -11.95
N TRP A 87 -2.43 0.54 -11.03
CA TRP A 87 -2.79 -0.83 -11.38
C TRP A 87 -4.19 -0.90 -11.98
N GLU A 88 -4.36 -1.83 -12.92
CA GLU A 88 -5.67 -2.22 -13.44
C GLU A 88 -6.60 -2.66 -12.30
N GLY A 89 -7.88 -2.27 -12.33
CA GLY A 89 -8.86 -2.68 -11.32
C GLY A 89 -9.08 -4.20 -11.24
N SER A 90 -8.74 -4.96 -12.29
CA SER A 90 -8.74 -6.43 -12.23
C SER A 90 -7.51 -7.04 -11.58
N ALA A 91 -6.45 -6.25 -11.33
CA ALA A 91 -5.22 -6.74 -10.74
C ALA A 91 -5.40 -7.05 -9.25
N SER A 92 -4.87 -8.18 -8.80
CA SER A 92 -4.86 -8.52 -7.39
C SER A 92 -3.85 -7.68 -6.61
N ASP A 93 -4.18 -7.41 -5.36
CA ASP A 93 -3.32 -6.68 -4.43
C ASP A 93 -1.93 -7.32 -4.28
N SER A 94 -1.88 -8.66 -4.22
CA SER A 94 -0.61 -9.42 -4.20
C SER A 94 0.25 -9.18 -5.45
N LYS A 95 -0.36 -8.94 -6.62
CA LYS A 95 0.38 -8.62 -7.86
C LYS A 95 0.97 -7.21 -7.77
N ALA A 96 0.22 -6.24 -7.26
CA ALA A 96 0.69 -4.88 -7.03
C ALA A 96 1.84 -4.86 -6.02
N LEU A 97 1.71 -5.57 -4.89
CA LEU A 97 2.75 -5.70 -3.87
C LEU A 97 4.02 -6.36 -4.42
N ARG A 98 3.89 -7.48 -5.14
CA ARG A 98 5.05 -8.15 -5.75
C ARG A 98 5.81 -7.23 -6.71
N TYR A 99 5.10 -6.35 -7.42
CA TYR A 99 5.73 -5.38 -8.29
C TYR A 99 6.39 -4.24 -7.50
N ALA A 100 5.76 -3.75 -6.43
CA ALA A 100 6.33 -2.73 -5.55
C ALA A 100 7.68 -3.17 -4.99
N MET A 101 7.82 -4.45 -4.64
CA MET A 101 9.03 -5.01 -4.03
C MET A 101 10.14 -5.43 -5.01
N ARG A 102 10.01 -5.13 -6.32
CA ARG A 102 11.06 -5.55 -7.25
C ARG A 102 12.33 -4.70 -7.07
N ASN A 103 13.46 -5.38 -6.90
CA ASN A 103 14.76 -4.75 -6.68
C ASN A 103 15.30 -3.94 -7.89
N ASP A 104 14.69 -4.09 -9.07
CA ASP A 104 15.05 -3.30 -10.27
C ASP A 104 14.36 -1.91 -10.28
N ARG A 105 13.48 -1.64 -9.32
CA ARG A 105 12.84 -0.33 -9.14
C ARG A 105 13.72 0.60 -8.31
N GLN A 106 13.83 1.84 -8.75
CA GLN A 106 14.50 2.88 -7.98
C GLN A 106 13.73 3.23 -6.70
N ASP A 107 12.41 3.10 -6.73
CA ASP A 107 11.47 3.32 -5.63
C ASP A 107 10.98 2.00 -5.01
N ALA A 108 11.81 0.96 -5.00
CA ALA A 108 11.39 -0.34 -4.48
C ALA A 108 10.88 -0.24 -3.03
N PHE A 109 9.75 -0.90 -2.74
CA PHE A 109 9.24 -1.07 -1.39
C PHE A 109 10.08 -2.12 -0.66
N VAL A 110 10.96 -1.66 0.23
CA VAL A 110 11.89 -2.50 0.99
C VAL A 110 11.46 -2.58 2.45
N ILE A 111 11.44 -3.81 2.98
CA ILE A 111 11.11 -4.07 4.37
C ILE A 111 12.39 -4.31 5.15
N PRO A 112 12.67 -3.53 6.21
CA PRO A 112 13.84 -3.74 7.05
C PRO A 112 13.83 -5.13 7.72
N HIS A 113 15.03 -5.69 7.93
CA HIS A 113 15.15 -6.99 8.57
C HIS A 113 14.57 -6.99 9.98
N GLY A 114 13.78 -8.01 10.32
CA GLY A 114 13.13 -8.14 11.62
C GLY A 114 11.90 -7.24 11.83
N LYS A 115 11.52 -6.44 10.82
CA LYS A 115 10.32 -5.61 10.83
C LYS A 115 9.27 -6.17 9.86
N TYR A 116 8.01 -5.77 10.05
CA TYR A 116 6.91 -6.18 9.19
C TYR A 116 5.81 -5.11 9.08
N TYR A 117 4.90 -5.30 8.13
CA TYR A 117 3.68 -4.51 7.98
C TYR A 117 2.44 -5.36 8.22
N LEU A 118 1.43 -4.77 8.82
CA LEU A 118 0.09 -5.35 8.92
C LEU A 118 -0.59 -5.27 7.56
N VAL A 119 -1.26 -6.34 7.15
CA VAL A 119 -1.87 -6.44 5.82
C VAL A 119 -3.29 -6.99 5.90
N ASP A 120 -4.14 -6.71 4.92
CA ASP A 120 -5.47 -7.34 4.82
C ASP A 120 -5.38 -8.86 4.58
N ALA A 121 -6.46 -9.59 4.90
CA ALA A 121 -6.61 -11.03 4.68
C ALA A 121 -6.51 -11.45 3.20
N GLY A 122 -6.54 -10.51 2.25
CA GLY A 122 -6.23 -10.72 0.85
C GLY A 122 -4.76 -11.06 0.58
N TYR A 123 -3.85 -10.74 1.49
CA TYR A 123 -2.40 -10.98 1.36
C TYR A 123 -1.97 -12.28 2.04
N THR A 124 -0.79 -12.77 1.64
CA THR A 124 -0.19 -14.00 2.21
C THR A 124 0.75 -13.66 3.36
N ASN A 125 0.61 -14.37 4.48
CA ASN A 125 1.55 -14.29 5.60
C ASN A 125 2.96 -14.74 5.18
N GLY A 126 3.99 -14.01 5.59
CA GLY A 126 5.38 -14.33 5.27
C GLY A 126 6.36 -13.32 5.88
N PRO A 127 7.68 -13.49 5.66
CA PRO A 127 8.67 -12.52 6.13
C PRO A 127 8.30 -11.10 5.66
N GLY A 128 8.15 -10.18 6.62
CA GLY A 128 7.79 -8.78 6.36
C GLY A 128 6.29 -8.48 6.35
N PHE A 129 5.40 -9.47 6.44
CA PHE A 129 3.94 -9.27 6.36
C PHE A 129 3.16 -10.10 7.37
N LEU A 130 2.22 -9.46 8.07
CA LEU A 130 1.30 -10.10 9.01
C LEU A 130 -0.16 -9.82 8.63
N ALA A 131 -0.81 -10.82 8.05
CA ALA A 131 -2.24 -10.86 7.76
C ALA A 131 -3.00 -11.50 8.93
N PRO A 132 -4.22 -11.03 9.25
CA PRO A 132 -5.04 -11.62 10.30
C PRO A 132 -5.37 -13.08 9.97
N PHE A 133 -5.43 -13.95 10.98
CA PHE A 133 -5.86 -15.32 10.74
C PHE A 133 -7.35 -15.33 10.39
N ARG A 134 -7.67 -15.97 9.26
CA ARG A 134 -9.05 -16.09 8.80
C ARG A 134 -9.89 -16.81 9.84
N SER A 135 -11.14 -16.35 10.00
CA SER A 135 -12.13 -16.95 10.91
C SER A 135 -11.77 -16.90 12.40
N THR A 136 -10.84 -16.02 12.81
CA THR A 136 -10.52 -15.74 14.22
C THR A 136 -10.94 -14.31 14.56
N ARG A 137 -11.60 -14.11 15.71
CA ARG A 137 -11.91 -12.78 16.25
C ARG A 137 -10.79 -12.35 17.20
N TYR A 138 -10.35 -11.10 17.08
CA TYR A 138 -9.31 -10.47 17.89
C TYR A 138 -9.90 -9.35 18.73
#